data_AF-A0A3Z6QQP6-F1
#
_entry.id   AF-A0A3Z6QQP6-F1
#
_cell.length_a   1.000
_cell.length_b   1.000
_cell.length_c   1.000
_cell.angle_alpha   90.00
_cell.angle_beta   90.00
_cell.angle_gamma   90.00
#
_symmetry.space_group_name_H-M   'P 1'
#
loop_
_entity.id
_entity.type
_entity.pdbx_description
1 polymer ?
#
loop_
_entity_poly.entity_id
_entity_poly.type
_entity_poly.pdbx_seq_one_letter_code
_entity_poly.pdbx_strand_id
1 'polypeptide(L)'
;MENDQTTDNTSQSPVKVQDTGVDNYTLKYPYKLATGEMLTCVTLRRLKVADMKAAKRQFKNSDEWDEALIARMTELNPEDLTGMDLEDYQALSKRFRQFAGLADE
;
A
#
# COMPACT_ATOMS: atom_id res chain seq x y z
N MET A 1 28.37 45.02 -2.41
CA MET A 1 28.22 44.12 -3.57
C MET A 1 27.66 42.83 -3.03
N GLU A 2 26.34 42.69 -3.15
CA GLU A 2 25.62 41.44 -3.00
C GLU A 2 26.40 40.28 -3.63
N ASN A 3 26.34 39.11 -2.99
CA ASN A 3 26.19 37.86 -3.70
C ASN A 3 25.11 37.05 -2.97
N ASP A 4 23.89 37.31 -3.43
CA ASP A 4 22.71 36.47 -3.29
C ASP A 4 22.83 35.34 -4.32
N GLN A 5 22.93 34.09 -3.89
CA GLN A 5 22.22 32.95 -4.52
C GLN A 5 22.45 31.62 -3.81
N THR A 6 21.33 30.97 -3.48
CA THR A 6 20.96 29.55 -3.72
C THR A 6 21.87 28.45 -3.14
N THR A 7 21.37 27.39 -2.51
CA THR A 7 20.06 26.75 -2.56
C THR A 7 20.00 25.74 -1.42
N ASP A 8 18.79 25.59 -0.89
CA ASP A 8 18.27 24.38 -0.27
C ASP A 8 18.94 23.11 -0.83
N ASN A 9 19.67 22.41 0.02
CA ASN A 9 20.06 21.04 -0.22
C ASN A 9 20.06 20.31 1.12
N THR A 10 18.86 20.24 1.70
CA THR A 10 18.52 19.11 2.56
C THR A 10 18.48 17.88 1.66
N SER A 11 19.66 17.35 1.34
CA SER A 11 19.83 15.99 0.85
C SER A 11 19.45 15.04 1.97
N GLN A 12 18.15 14.95 2.25
CA GLN A 12 17.59 13.75 2.86
C GLN A 12 17.70 12.67 1.79
N SER A 13 18.81 11.95 1.90
CA SER A 13 19.00 10.55 1.62
C SER A 13 17.85 9.92 0.82
N PRO A 14 18.07 9.40 -0.39
CA PRO A 14 17.13 8.42 -0.92
C PRO A 14 17.10 7.29 0.11
N VAL A 15 15.97 7.13 0.77
CA VAL A 15 15.68 6.01 1.64
C VAL A 15 16.11 4.77 0.88
N LYS A 16 17.23 4.16 1.34
CA LYS A 16 17.64 2.83 0.90
C LYS A 16 16.50 1.91 1.30
N VAL A 17 15.59 1.68 0.37
CA VAL A 17 14.64 0.57 0.43
C VAL A 17 15.50 -0.68 0.43
N GLN A 18 15.76 -1.17 1.63
CA GLN A 18 16.46 -2.41 1.86
C GLN A 18 15.61 -3.50 1.23
N ASP A 19 16.20 -4.18 0.25
CA ASP A 19 15.74 -5.42 -0.36
C ASP A 19 15.65 -6.52 0.71
N THR A 20 14.67 -6.37 1.59
CA THR A 20 13.99 -7.46 2.26
C THR A 20 12.84 -7.80 1.32
N GLY A 21 12.51 -9.07 1.10
CA GLY A 21 11.51 -9.52 0.11
C GLY A 21 10.04 -9.10 0.40
N VAL A 22 9.86 -7.88 0.90
CA VAL A 22 8.64 -7.11 1.10
C VAL A 22 8.60 -6.01 0.05
N ASP A 23 7.68 -6.15 -0.90
CA ASP A 23 7.41 -5.11 -1.89
C ASP A 23 6.82 -3.90 -1.16
N ASN A 24 7.39 -2.71 -1.28
CA ASN A 24 6.80 -1.51 -0.68
C ASN A 24 6.15 -0.67 -1.78
N TYR A 25 4.91 -0.23 -1.55
CA TYR A 25 4.17 0.62 -2.48
C TYR A 25 4.01 2.01 -1.88
N THR A 26 4.63 3.00 -2.53
CA THR A 26 4.44 4.41 -2.18
C THR A 26 3.10 4.88 -2.73
N LEU A 27 2.25 5.41 -1.85
CA LEU A 27 0.97 6.00 -2.22
C LEU A 27 1.19 7.28 -3.01
N LYS A 28 0.40 7.48 -4.06
CA LYS A 28 0.40 8.75 -4.81
C LYS A 28 -0.32 9.85 -4.04
N TYR A 29 -1.36 9.49 -3.31
CA TYR A 29 -2.15 10.41 -2.50
C TYR A 29 -1.99 10.04 -1.03
N PRO A 30 -0.94 10.55 -0.35
CA PRO A 30 -0.75 10.26 1.04
C PRO A 30 -1.89 10.86 1.87
N TYR A 31 -2.48 10.06 2.74
CA TYR A 31 -3.62 10.43 3.56
C TYR A 31 -3.35 10.11 5.03
N LYS A 32 -4.21 10.64 5.89
CA LYS A 32 -4.12 10.42 7.34
C LYS A 32 -4.89 9.17 7.71
N LEU A 33 -4.21 8.20 8.31
CA LEU A 33 -4.81 6.98 8.84
C LEU A 33 -5.75 7.28 10.00
N ALA A 34 -6.58 6.29 10.33
CA ALA A 34 -7.39 6.32 11.54
C ALA A 34 -6.52 6.43 12.81
N THR A 35 -5.29 5.91 12.77
CA THR A 35 -4.28 6.05 13.85
C THR A 35 -3.76 7.48 14.01
N GLY A 36 -4.01 8.36 13.03
CA GLY A 36 -3.54 9.73 13.00
C GLY A 36 -2.17 9.92 12.33
N GLU A 37 -1.54 8.83 11.86
CA GLU A 37 -0.28 8.87 11.12
C GLU A 37 -0.52 9.16 9.63
N MET A 38 0.44 9.81 8.97
CA MET A 38 0.37 10.07 7.53
C MET A 38 0.92 8.87 6.77
N LEU A 39 0.05 8.11 6.11
CA LEU A 39 0.46 6.98 5.30
C LEU A 39 0.99 7.50 3.97
N THR A 40 2.29 7.29 3.76
CA THR A 40 2.99 7.66 2.52
C THR A 40 3.45 6.44 1.75
N CYS A 41 3.73 5.34 2.44
CA CYS A 41 4.03 4.04 1.83
C CYS A 41 3.38 2.91 2.63
N VAL A 42 2.98 1.86 1.92
CA VAL A 42 2.50 0.62 2.50
C VAL A 42 3.46 -0.51 2.19
N THR A 43 3.60 -1.44 3.12
CA THR A 43 4.38 -2.65 2.89
C THR A 43 3.45 -3.75 2.38
N LEU A 44 3.77 -4.30 1.23
CA LEU A 44 3.06 -5.39 0.59
C LEU A 44 3.69 -6.72 0.99
N ARG A 45 2.89 -7.55 1.66
CA ARG A 45 3.26 -8.92 1.97
C ARG A 45 2.57 -9.91 1.04
N ARG A 46 3.24 -11.04 0.78
CA ARG A 46 2.62 -12.15 0.05
C ARG A 46 1.53 -12.80 0.90
N LEU A 47 0.29 -12.71 0.43
CA LEU A 47 -0.85 -13.38 1.03
C LEU A 47 -0.74 -14.90 0.89
N LYS A 48 -1.12 -15.63 1.93
CA LYS A 48 -1.20 -17.09 1.92
C LYS A 48 -2.64 -17.52 1.67
N VAL A 49 -2.83 -18.78 1.28
CA VAL A 49 -4.16 -19.41 1.17
C VAL A 49 -4.94 -19.31 2.50
N ALA A 50 -4.23 -19.26 3.63
CA ALA A 50 -4.83 -19.00 4.94
C ALA A 50 -5.52 -17.63 5.01
N ASP A 51 -4.89 -16.57 4.50
CA ASP A 51 -5.49 -15.22 4.45
C ASP A 51 -6.72 -15.19 3.54
N MET A 52 -6.66 -15.85 2.37
CA MET A 52 -7.84 -15.97 1.48
C MET A 52 -8.99 -16.71 2.17
N LYS A 53 -8.71 -17.82 2.87
CA LYS A 53 -9.74 -18.55 3.63
C LYS A 53 -10.30 -17.72 4.78
N ALA A 54 -9.47 -16.93 5.46
CA ALA A 54 -9.90 -16.02 6.51
C ALA A 54 -10.82 -14.92 5.94
N ALA A 55 -10.42 -14.28 4.83
CA ALA A 55 -11.22 -13.28 4.14
C ALA A 55 -12.56 -13.85 3.67
N LYS A 56 -12.57 -15.00 2.96
CA LYS A 56 -13.79 -15.68 2.51
C LYS A 56 -14.69 -16.20 3.64
N ARG A 57 -14.15 -16.41 4.85
CA ARG A 57 -14.93 -16.80 6.02
C ARG A 57 -15.55 -15.60 6.71
N GLN A 58 -14.84 -14.46 6.72
CA GLN A 58 -15.29 -13.22 7.33
C GLN A 58 -16.29 -12.48 6.44
N PHE A 59 -16.10 -12.53 5.12
CA PHE A 59 -16.89 -11.84 4.12
C PHE A 59 -17.50 -12.85 3.14
N LYS A 60 -18.81 -12.75 2.90
CA LYS A 60 -19.53 -13.63 1.97
C LYS A 60 -19.62 -13.06 0.56
N ASN A 61 -19.47 -11.75 0.41
CA ASN A 61 -19.58 -11.04 -0.86
C ASN A 61 -18.23 -10.90 -1.54
N SER A 62 -18.19 -10.99 -2.87
CA SER A 62 -16.92 -10.98 -3.60
C SER A 62 -16.13 -9.69 -3.48
N ASP A 63 -16.82 -8.56 -3.47
CA ASP A 63 -16.21 -7.24 -3.32
C ASP A 63 -15.57 -7.06 -1.93
N GLU A 64 -16.22 -7.55 -0.88
CA GLU A 64 -15.74 -7.37 0.50
C GLU A 64 -14.51 -8.23 0.82
N TRP A 65 -14.41 -9.46 0.28
CA TRP A 65 -13.19 -10.26 0.51
C TRP A 65 -11.99 -9.80 -0.32
N ASP A 66 -12.18 -9.08 -1.43
CA ASP A 66 -11.08 -8.43 -2.18
C ASP A 66 -10.47 -7.30 -1.34
N GLU A 67 -11.31 -6.41 -0.81
CA GLU A 67 -10.88 -5.34 0.10
C GLU A 67 -10.16 -5.91 1.33
N ALA A 68 -10.72 -6.96 1.94
CA ALA A 68 -10.14 -7.60 3.11
C ALA A 68 -8.83 -8.35 2.83
N LEU A 69 -8.60 -8.76 1.58
CA LEU A 69 -7.32 -9.31 1.16
C LEU A 69 -6.31 -8.20 0.92
N ILE A 70 -6.69 -7.11 0.26
CA ILE A 70 -5.84 -5.94 0.07
C ILE A 70 -5.41 -5.37 1.42
N ALA A 71 -6.31 -5.27 2.41
CA ALA A 71 -6.01 -4.83 3.77
C ALA A 71 -4.93 -5.70 4.41
N ARG A 72 -5.11 -7.02 4.32
CA ARG A 72 -4.12 -8.00 4.82
C ARG A 72 -2.82 -7.99 4.05
N MET A 73 -2.83 -7.56 2.78
CA MET A 73 -1.66 -7.48 1.93
C MET A 73 -0.83 -6.24 2.28
N THR A 74 -1.49 -5.11 2.53
CA THR A 74 -0.85 -3.84 2.93
C THR A 74 -0.57 -3.74 4.42
N GLU A 75 -1.03 -4.73 5.20
CA GLU A 75 -1.05 -4.71 6.67
C GLU A 75 -1.81 -3.50 7.25
N LEU A 76 -2.81 -3.02 6.51
CA LEU A 76 -3.71 -1.95 6.93
C LEU A 76 -5.04 -2.52 7.44
N ASN A 77 -5.77 -1.70 8.19
CA ASN A 77 -7.14 -2.01 8.57
C ASN A 77 -8.10 -1.66 7.42
N PRO A 78 -9.27 -2.32 7.32
CA PRO A 78 -10.29 -1.97 6.33
C PRO A 78 -10.78 -0.52 6.48
N GLU A 79 -10.77 0.04 7.70
CA GLU A 79 -11.07 1.46 7.94
C GLU A 79 -10.06 2.39 7.27
N ASP A 80 -8.77 2.01 7.26
CA ASP A 80 -7.72 2.78 6.61
C ASP A 80 -7.84 2.69 5.09
N LEU A 81 -8.23 1.53 4.53
CA LEU A 81 -8.49 1.39 3.09
C LEU A 81 -9.65 2.26 2.61
N THR A 82 -10.68 2.45 3.44
CA THR A 82 -11.84 3.29 3.09
C THR A 82 -11.44 4.74 2.84
N GLY A 83 -10.40 5.22 3.54
CA GLY A 83 -9.84 6.57 3.36
C GLY A 83 -8.80 6.69 2.25
N MET A 84 -8.42 5.58 1.60
CA MET A 84 -7.42 5.55 0.54
C MET A 84 -8.00 6.06 -0.77
N ASP A 85 -7.16 6.73 -1.57
CA ASP A 85 -7.56 7.14 -2.92
C ASP A 85 -7.84 5.93 -3.82
N LEU A 86 -8.85 6.06 -4.68
CA LEU A 86 -9.27 5.00 -5.58
C LEU A 86 -8.15 4.57 -6.54
N GLU A 87 -7.27 5.51 -6.95
CA GLU A 87 -6.14 5.21 -7.83
C GLU A 87 -5.11 4.29 -7.14
N ASP A 88 -4.81 4.57 -5.87
CA ASP A 88 -3.91 3.76 -5.06
C ASP A 88 -4.53 2.39 -4.76
N TYR A 89 -5.83 2.34 -4.41
CA TYR A 89 -6.55 1.07 -4.21
C TYR A 89 -6.51 0.18 -5.47
N GLN A 90 -6.74 0.76 -6.65
CA GLN A 90 -6.67 0.02 -7.91
C GLN A 90 -5.25 -0.49 -8.20
N ALA A 91 -4.21 0.30 -7.90
CA ALA A 91 -2.83 -0.13 -8.05
C ALA A 91 -2.50 -1.33 -7.15
N LEU A 92 -2.98 -1.30 -5.89
CA LEU A 92 -2.84 -2.41 -4.95
C LEU A 92 -3.59 -3.67 -5.41
N SER A 93 -4.83 -3.54 -5.87
CA SER A 93 -5.60 -4.67 -6.41
C SER A 93 -4.92 -5.29 -7.64
N LYS A 94 -4.34 -4.47 -8.54
CA LYS A 94 -3.54 -4.96 -9.68
C LYS A 94 -2.31 -5.74 -9.21
N ARG A 95 -1.57 -5.20 -8.23
CA ARG A 95 -0.41 -5.89 -7.64
C ARG A 95 -0.82 -7.20 -6.97
N PHE A 96 -1.93 -7.22 -6.24
CA PHE A 96 -2.48 -8.43 -5.65
C PHE A 96 -2.73 -9.51 -6.70
N ARG A 97 -3.40 -9.17 -7.81
CA ARG A 97 -3.63 -10.12 -8.92
C ARG A 97 -2.32 -10.63 -9.51
N GLN A 98 -1.32 -9.76 -9.66
CA GLN A 98 0.01 -10.14 -10.10
C GLN A 98 0.69 -11.13 -9.15
N PHE A 99 0.61 -10.92 -7.83
CA PHE A 99 1.15 -11.86 -6.84
C PHE A 99 0.38 -13.17 -6.75
N ALA A 100 -0.94 -13.13 -6.92
CA ALA A 100 -1.79 -14.31 -6.92
C ALA A 100 -1.64 -15.16 -8.18
N GLY A 101 -0.86 -14.71 -9.18
CA GLY A 101 -0.76 -15.36 -10.48
C GLY A 101 -2.06 -15.30 -11.28
N LEU A 102 -2.93 -14.33 -10.95
CA LEU A 102 -4.19 -14.02 -11.63
C LEU A 102 -4.04 -12.88 -12.65
N ALA A 103 -2.82 -12.38 -12.85
CA ALA A 103 -2.55 -11.48 -13.97
C ALA A 103 -2.52 -12.31 -15.24
N ASP A 104 -3.62 -12.28 -16.00
CA ASP A 104 -3.61 -12.69 -17.41
C ASP A 104 -2.55 -11.88 -18.17
N GLU A 105 -1.81 -12.59 -19.02
CA GLU A 105 -0.71 -12.15 -19.89
C GLU A 105 -1.04 -10.93 -20.77
#